data_AF-A0A954V6Z6-F1
#
_entry.id   AF-A0A954V6Z6-F1
#
_cell.length_a   1.000
_cell.length_b   1.000
_cell.length_c   1.000
_cell.angle_alpha   90.00
_cell.angle_beta   90.00
_cell.angle_gamma   90.00
#
_symmetry.space_group_name_H-M   'P 1'
#
loop_
_entity.id
_entity.type
_entity.pdbx_description
1 polymer ?
#
loop_
_entity_poly.entity_id
_entity_poly.type
_entity_poly.pdbx_seq_one_letter_code
_entity_poly.pdbx_strand_id
1 'polypeptide(L)'
;MTGCPNGCARPYNSDIGLVGKTAGKYTIFLGGRLLGNRLNFLYKDLVPETDVVAELVAVFKQFKSEREASESFGDFCHRKGVAALLDWNED
;
A
#
# COMPACT_ATOMS: atom_id res chain seq x y z
N MET A 1 -8.13 -3.41 -6.58
CA MET A 1 -8.95 -3.83 -5.42
C MET A 1 -9.62 -5.17 -5.74
N THR A 2 -9.76 -6.05 -4.75
CA THR A 2 -10.53 -7.31 -4.84
C THR A 2 -11.36 -7.51 -3.57
N GLY A 3 -12.54 -8.13 -3.68
CA GLY A 3 -13.42 -8.39 -2.52
C GLY A 3 -13.00 -9.56 -1.63
N CYS A 4 -12.08 -10.41 -2.10
CA CYS A 4 -11.58 -11.58 -1.37
C CYS A 4 -10.12 -11.87 -1.78
N PRO A 5 -9.40 -12.79 -1.08
CA PRO A 5 -7.98 -13.04 -1.34
C PRO A 5 -7.68 -13.84 -2.62
N ASN A 6 -8.69 -14.25 -3.40
CA ASN A 6 -8.48 -14.99 -4.65
C ASN A 6 -7.77 -14.15 -5.74
N GLY A 7 -7.77 -12.83 -5.61
CA GLY A 7 -6.90 -11.98 -6.42
C GLY A 7 -7.31 -11.79 -7.89
N CYS A 8 -8.61 -11.87 -8.23
CA CYS A 8 -9.10 -11.76 -9.62
C CYS A 8 -8.61 -10.51 -10.37
N ALA A 9 -8.43 -9.38 -9.66
CA ALA A 9 -7.93 -8.13 -10.22
C ALA A 9 -6.41 -7.94 -10.05
N ARG A 10 -5.67 -9.01 -9.74
CA ARG A 10 -4.21 -9.02 -9.50
C ARG A 10 -3.76 -7.96 -8.49
N PRO A 11 -4.30 -7.94 -7.25
CA PRO A 11 -3.97 -6.91 -6.27
C PRO A 11 -2.56 -7.04 -5.68
N TYR A 12 -1.83 -8.14 -5.97
CA TYR A 12 -0.56 -8.49 -5.33
C TYR A 12 0.69 -7.98 -6.07
N ASN A 13 0.52 -7.38 -7.26
CA ASN A 13 1.62 -6.77 -8.00
C ASN A 13 1.40 -5.28 -8.30
N SER A 14 0.29 -4.70 -7.84
CA SER A 14 -0.01 -3.27 -7.95
C SER A 14 0.74 -2.45 -6.90
N ASP A 15 0.96 -1.18 -7.20
CA ASP A 15 1.52 -0.19 -6.27
C ASP A 15 0.73 -0.15 -4.95
N ILE A 16 -0.61 -0.19 -5.06
CA ILE A 16 -1.56 -0.29 -3.94
C ILE A 16 -2.50 -1.47 -4.20
N GLY A 17 -2.51 -2.43 -3.28
CA GLY A 17 -3.43 -3.56 -3.26
C GLY A 17 -4.42 -3.44 -2.11
N LEU A 18 -5.72 -3.43 -2.41
CA LEU A 18 -6.77 -3.53 -1.40
C LEU A 18 -7.48 -4.87 -1.57
N VAL A 19 -7.37 -5.73 -0.56
CA VAL A 19 -7.91 -7.09 -0.59
C VAL A 19 -8.90 -7.26 0.56
N GLY A 20 -10.18 -7.48 0.23
CA GLY A 20 -11.22 -7.73 1.22
C GLY A 20 -10.91 -8.98 2.05
N LYS A 21 -11.01 -8.84 3.37
CA LYS A 21 -10.70 -9.92 4.33
C LYS A 21 -11.94 -10.40 5.07
N THR A 22 -12.78 -9.45 5.49
CA THR A 22 -14.10 -9.65 6.09
C THR A 22 -14.99 -8.44 5.78
N ALA A 23 -16.26 -8.48 6.15
CA ALA A 23 -17.19 -7.38 5.89
C ALA A 23 -16.65 -6.04 6.43
N GLY A 24 -16.53 -5.04 5.55
CA GLY A 24 -16.05 -3.70 5.88
C GLY A 24 -14.58 -3.59 6.25
N LYS A 25 -13.74 -4.62 6.00
CA LYS A 25 -12.30 -4.59 6.31
C LYS A 25 -11.43 -5.09 5.16
N TYR A 26 -10.31 -4.41 4.97
CA TYR A 26 -9.33 -4.70 3.93
C TYR A 26 -7.94 -4.96 4.50
N THR A 27 -7.19 -5.83 3.84
CA THR A 27 -5.73 -5.85 3.92
C THR A 27 -5.19 -4.87 2.87
N ILE A 28 -4.29 -3.97 3.30
CA ILE A 28 -3.57 -3.04 2.42
C ILE A 28 -2.20 -3.63 2.11
N PHE A 29 -1.89 -3.72 0.82
CA PHE A 29 -0.58 -4.11 0.31
C PHE A 29 0.05 -2.93 -0.45
N LEU A 30 1.37 -2.75 -0.31
CA LEU A 30 2.12 -1.66 -0.94
C LEU A 30 3.42 -2.14 -1.57
N GLY A 31 3.91 -1.39 -2.55
CA GLY A 31 5.26 -1.59 -3.09
C GLY A 31 5.37 -2.49 -4.33
N GLY A 32 4.25 -2.75 -5.01
CA GLY A 32 4.26 -3.38 -6.34
C GLY A 32 4.80 -2.44 -7.41
N ARG A 33 4.56 -2.75 -8.69
CA ARG A 33 4.93 -1.88 -9.82
C ARG A 33 3.86 -1.90 -10.88
N LEU A 34 3.69 -0.78 -11.59
CA LEU A 34 2.86 -0.68 -12.79
C LEU A 34 3.15 -1.77 -13.84
N LEU A 35 4.44 -2.11 -14.03
CA LEU A 35 4.85 -3.18 -14.96
C LEU A 35 4.46 -4.59 -14.48
N GLY A 36 4.03 -4.75 -13.23
CA GLY A 36 3.61 -6.02 -12.65
C GLY A 36 4.74 -7.02 -12.39
N ASN A 37 6.00 -6.60 -12.45
CA ASN A 37 7.20 -7.43 -12.30
C ASN A 37 7.76 -7.48 -10.86
N ARG A 38 7.04 -6.92 -9.88
CA ARG A 38 7.36 -7.00 -8.46
C ARG A 38 6.08 -7.21 -7.66
N LEU A 39 6.12 -8.12 -6.70
CA LEU A 39 5.05 -8.30 -5.74
C LEU A 39 5.10 -7.20 -4.68
N ASN A 40 3.93 -6.74 -4.25
CA ASN A 40 3.81 -5.87 -3.09
C ASN A 40 3.97 -6.68 -1.78
N PHE A 41 4.13 -5.96 -0.67
CA PHE A 41 4.16 -6.52 0.68
C PHE A 41 2.93 -6.11 1.48
N LEU A 42 2.58 -6.89 2.50
CA LEU A 42 1.52 -6.55 3.43
C LEU A 42 1.94 -5.32 4.24
N TYR A 43 1.20 -4.23 4.10
CA TYR A 43 1.42 -2.99 4.86
C TYR A 43 0.63 -2.99 6.16
N LYS A 44 -0.69 -3.26 6.09
CA LYS A 44 -1.57 -3.28 7.25
C LYS A 44 -2.75 -4.23 7.01
N ASP A 45 -3.09 -5.05 8.00
CA ASP A 45 -4.20 -6.00 7.91
C ASP A 45 -5.43 -5.54 8.71
N LEU A 46 -6.61 -6.06 8.36
CA LEU A 46 -7.89 -5.81 9.02
C LEU A 46 -8.27 -4.33 9.18
N VAL A 47 -7.86 -3.49 8.23
CA VAL A 47 -8.14 -2.04 8.23
C VAL A 47 -9.63 -1.82 7.94
N PRO A 48 -10.38 -1.12 8.81
CA PRO A 48 -11.75 -0.72 8.51
C PRO A 48 -11.81 0.12 7.24
N GLU A 49 -12.83 -0.09 6.41
CA GLU A 49 -13.00 0.64 5.15
C GLU A 49 -12.97 2.17 5.34
N THR A 50 -13.53 2.66 6.45
CA THR A 50 -13.53 4.08 6.83
C THR A 50 -12.13 4.66 7.06
N ASP A 51 -11.17 3.81 7.40
CA ASP A 51 -9.82 4.22 7.80
C ASP A 51 -8.83 4.06 6.65
N VAL A 52 -9.15 3.29 5.61
CA VAL A 52 -8.28 3.02 4.45
C VAL A 52 -7.74 4.31 3.83
N VAL A 53 -8.59 5.34 3.68
CA VAL A 53 -8.17 6.62 3.09
C VAL A 53 -7.16 7.33 3.99
N ALA A 54 -7.39 7.37 5.31
CA ALA A 54 -6.47 8.02 6.25
C ALA A 54 -5.10 7.32 6.26
N GLU A 55 -5.07 5.99 6.24
CA GLU A 55 -3.83 5.21 6.13
C GLU A 55 -3.05 5.53 4.85
N LEU A 56 -3.73 5.58 3.70
CA LEU A 56 -3.07 5.90 2.43
C LEU A 56 -2.58 7.36 2.39
N VAL A 57 -3.33 8.30 2.96
CA VAL A 57 -2.93 9.72 3.05
C VAL A 57 -1.63 9.87 3.86
N ALA A 58 -1.46 9.14 4.96
CA ALA A 58 -0.21 9.16 5.73
C ALA A 58 0.99 8.73 4.87
N VAL A 59 0.86 7.62 4.14
CA VAL A 59 1.93 7.14 3.24
C VAL A 59 2.17 8.11 2.08
N PHE A 60 1.12 8.74 1.53
CA PHE A 60 1.27 9.74 0.47
C PHE A 60 1.97 11.03 0.95
N LYS A 61 1.75 11.44 2.19
CA LYS A 61 2.48 12.57 2.80
C LYS A 61 3.96 12.24 2.94
N GLN A 62 4.28 11.04 3.43
CA GLN A 62 5.67 10.57 3.47
C GLN A 62 6.29 10.52 2.08
N PHE A 63 5.59 9.97 1.09
CA PHE A 63 6.04 9.95 -0.31
C PHE A 63 6.32 11.36 -0.83
N LYS A 64 5.43 12.32 -0.55
CA LYS A 64 5.63 13.71 -0.95
C LYS A 64 6.90 14.32 -0.33
N SER A 65 7.21 13.97 0.92
CA SER A 65 8.35 14.51 1.67
C SER A 65 9.69 13.86 1.32
N GLU A 66 9.70 12.54 1.13
CA GLU A 66 10.94 11.73 1.15
C GLU A 66 11.23 10.98 -0.15
N ARG A 67 10.41 11.16 -1.20
CA ARG A 67 10.68 10.52 -2.49
C ARG A 67 11.94 11.06 -3.14
N GLU A 68 12.61 10.18 -3.87
CA GLU A 68 13.72 10.54 -4.73
C GLU A 68 13.24 11.10 -6.08
N ALA A 69 14.14 11.73 -6.83
CA ALA A 69 13.82 12.25 -8.15
C ALA A 69 13.35 11.13 -9.08
N SER A 70 12.22 11.35 -9.76
CA SER A 70 11.59 10.39 -10.68
C SER A 70 11.16 9.06 -10.04
N GLU A 71 11.08 8.99 -8.72
CA GLU A 71 10.63 7.79 -8.02
C GLU A 71 9.10 7.61 -8.11
N SER A 72 8.66 6.40 -8.46
CA SER A 72 7.25 6.00 -8.44
C SER A 72 6.79 5.65 -7.02
N PHE A 73 5.48 5.72 -6.76
CA PHE A 73 4.96 5.39 -5.43
C PHE A 73 5.26 3.95 -5.01
N GLY A 74 5.11 2.98 -5.93
CA GLY A 74 5.49 1.59 -5.67
C GLY A 74 6.98 1.41 -5.36
N ASP A 75 7.87 2.08 -6.09
CA ASP A 75 9.32 2.01 -5.83
C ASP A 75 9.69 2.66 -4.50
N PHE A 76 9.07 3.79 -4.16
CA PHE A 76 9.21 4.44 -2.87
C PHE A 76 8.82 3.51 -1.72
N CYS A 77 7.63 2.91 -1.77
CA CYS A 77 7.16 2.01 -0.71
C CYS A 77 8.09 0.80 -0.57
N HIS A 78 8.60 0.28 -1.69
CA HIS A 78 9.57 -0.82 -1.69
C HIS A 78 10.92 -0.42 -1.07
N ARG A 79 11.44 0.76 -1.38
CA ARG A 79 12.70 1.30 -0.82
C ARG A 79 12.60 1.55 0.67
N LYS A 80 11.50 2.17 1.12
CA LYS A 80 11.26 2.46 2.54
C LYS A 80 11.01 1.18 3.36
N GLY A 81 10.26 0.24 2.80
CA GLY A 81 9.85 -0.98 3.48
C GLY A 81 8.80 -0.74 4.57
N VAL A 82 8.13 -1.81 5.01
CA VAL A 82 6.96 -1.72 5.89
C VAL A 82 7.21 -0.99 7.21
N ALA A 83 8.33 -1.24 7.87
CA ALA A 83 8.63 -0.63 9.17
C ALA A 83 8.73 0.90 9.07
N ALA A 84 9.51 1.41 8.12
CA ALA A 84 9.70 2.85 7.96
C ALA A 84 8.45 3.58 7.45
N LEU A 85 7.51 2.87 6.80
CA LEU A 85 6.20 3.43 6.43
C LEU A 85 5.26 3.51 7.63
N LEU A 86 5.30 2.54 8.54
CA LEU A 86 4.45 2.50 9.74
C LEU A 86 4.94 3.45 10.84
N ASP A 87 6.25 3.63 10.97
CA ASP A 87 6.86 4.45 12.01
C ASP A 87 6.93 5.95 11.64
N TRP A 88 6.43 6.33 10.47
CA TRP A 88 6.51 7.70 10.00
C TRP A 88 5.52 8.61 10.73
N ASN A 89 6.05 9.72 11.27
CA ASN A 89 5.27 10.80 11.84
C ASN A 89 5.61 12.09 11.10
N GLU A 90 4.58 12.88 10.80
CA GLU A 90 4.73 14.24 10.28
C GLU A 90 5.01 15.15 11.50
N ASP A 91 6.24 15.67 11.61
CA ASP A 91 6.59 16.70 12.62
C ASP A 91 5.77 17.99 12.41
#